data_AF-A0A853LQM4-F1
#
_entry.id   AF-A0A853LQM4-F1
#
_cell.length_a   1.000
_cell.length_b   1.000
_cell.length_c   1.000
_cell.angle_alpha   90.00
_cell.angle_beta   90.00
_cell.angle_gamma   90.00
#
_symmetry.space_group_name_H-M   'P 1'
#
loop_
_entity.id
_entity.type
_entity.pdbx_description
1 polymer ?
#
loop_
_entity_poly.entity_id
_entity_poly.type
_entity_poly.pdbx_seq_one_letter_code
_entity_poly.pdbx_strand_id
1 'polypeptide(L)'
;MPADSDRPREAPPLPAALLNVWPFIGLGAVGWLVATAAAFLVPSLQSWRPLTLAGLGVGVLGTSIFLWQLAAARRGARGAQAGLENYLRRE
;
A
#
# COMPACT_ATOMS: atom_id res chain seq x y z
N MET A 1 -23.19 12.81 41.68
CA MET A 1 -22.47 13.23 40.46
C MET A 1 -22.23 11.98 39.63
N PRO A 2 -23.07 11.66 38.63
CA PRO A 2 -22.81 10.52 37.77
C PRO A 2 -21.57 10.84 36.92
N ALA A 3 -20.66 9.88 36.81
CA ALA A 3 -19.49 9.99 35.96
C ALA A 3 -19.93 9.94 34.49
N ASP A 4 -19.89 11.07 33.81
CA ASP A 4 -19.91 11.19 32.35
C ASP A 4 -18.62 10.56 31.79
N SER A 5 -18.56 9.22 31.69
CA SER A 5 -17.35 8.54 31.22
C SER A 5 -17.61 7.46 30.18
N ASP A 6 -18.49 7.75 29.21
CA ASP A 6 -18.66 6.87 28.04
C ASP A 6 -19.04 7.58 26.73
N ARG A 7 -18.54 8.81 26.52
CA ARG A 7 -18.57 9.41 25.16
C ARG A 7 -17.44 8.79 24.34
N PRO A 8 -17.73 8.12 23.20
CA PRO A 8 -16.67 7.68 22.30
C PRO A 8 -15.81 8.89 21.93
N ARG A 9 -14.52 8.84 22.27
CA ARG A 9 -13.58 9.88 21.83
C ARG A 9 -13.43 9.72 20.33
N GLU A 10 -14.04 10.62 19.58
CA GLU A 10 -13.83 10.74 18.13
C GLU A 10 -12.32 10.91 17.89
N ALA A 11 -11.71 9.95 17.20
CA ALA A 11 -10.28 10.03 16.90
C ALA A 11 -10.05 11.23 15.97
N PRO A 12 -9.04 12.08 16.24
CA PRO A 12 -8.74 13.22 15.38
C PRO A 12 -8.46 12.73 13.95
N PRO A 13 -8.95 13.45 12.92
CA PRO A 13 -8.79 13.03 11.54
C PRO A 13 -7.31 12.93 11.18
N LEU A 14 -6.91 11.77 10.64
CA LEU A 14 -5.53 11.53 10.24
C LEU A 14 -5.13 12.46 9.07
N PRO A 15 -3.91 13.02 9.09
CA PRO A 15 -3.40 13.81 7.97
C PRO A 15 -3.50 13.05 6.66
N ALA A 16 -4.00 13.70 5.61
CA ALA A 16 -4.17 13.09 4.29
C ALA A 16 -2.86 12.47 3.74
N ALA A 17 -1.71 13.01 4.12
CA ALA A 17 -0.40 12.47 3.75
C ALA A 17 -0.17 11.04 4.28
N LEU A 18 -0.66 10.69 5.47
CA LEU A 18 -0.52 9.35 6.05
C LEU A 18 -1.51 8.34 5.44
N LEU A 19 -2.59 8.83 4.83
CA LEU A 19 -3.58 7.99 4.15
C LEU A 19 -3.16 7.66 2.72
N ASN A 20 -2.24 8.42 2.13
CA ASN A 20 -1.71 8.19 0.80
C ASN A 20 -0.53 7.21 0.86
N VAL A 21 -0.73 5.98 0.38
CA VAL A 21 0.31 4.94 0.37
C VAL A 21 1.39 5.17 -0.70
N TRP A 22 1.05 5.85 -1.79
CA TRP A 22 1.91 6.01 -2.97
C TRP A 22 3.27 6.70 -2.71
N PRO A 23 3.36 7.79 -1.91
CA PRO A 23 4.64 8.42 -1.59
C PRO A 23 5.63 7.46 -0.92
N PHE A 24 5.17 6.58 -0.05
CA PHE A 24 6.02 5.62 0.65
C PHE A 24 6.55 4.53 -0.28
N ILE A 25 5.68 4.00 -1.15
CA ILE A 25 6.09 3.03 -2.19
C ILE A 25 7.12 3.67 -3.12
N GLY A 26 6.85 4.90 -3.59
CA GLY A 26 7.75 5.64 -4.46
C GLY A 26 9.11 5.90 -3.82
N LEU A 27 9.12 6.37 -2.56
CA LEU A 27 10.35 6.63 -1.82
C LEU A 27 11.18 5.36 -1.64
N GLY A 28 10.55 4.24 -1.26
CA GLY A 28 11.23 2.95 -1.13
C GLY A 28 11.79 2.46 -2.46
N ALA A 29 11.02 2.55 -3.54
CA ALA A 29 11.45 2.13 -4.88
C ALA A 29 12.65 2.95 -5.38
N VAL A 30 12.60 4.28 -5.25
CA VAL A 30 13.71 5.16 -5.61
C VAL A 30 14.93 4.87 -4.75
N GLY A 31 14.76 4.66 -3.43
CA GLY A 31 15.85 4.32 -2.53
C GLY A 31 16.57 3.03 -2.93
N TRP A 32 15.83 1.95 -3.22
CA TRP A 32 16.43 0.70 -3.68
C TRP A 32 17.06 0.80 -5.07
N LEU A 33 16.48 1.60 -5.96
CA LEU A 33 17.04 1.84 -7.29
C LEU A 33 18.39 2.57 -7.21
N VAL A 34 18.46 3.62 -6.37
CA VAL A 34 19.71 4.36 -6.11
C VAL A 34 20.75 3.46 -5.44
N ALA A 35 20.35 2.67 -4.43
CA ALA A 35 21.26 1.75 -3.76
C ALA A 35 21.80 0.69 -4.75
N THR A 36 20.95 0.15 -5.61
CA THR A 36 21.36 -0.78 -6.67
C THR A 36 22.35 -0.10 -7.61
N ALA A 37 22.04 1.10 -8.12
CA ALA A 37 22.97 1.85 -8.97
C ALA A 37 24.32 2.07 -8.28
N ALA A 38 24.33 2.47 -7.01
CA ALA A 38 25.56 2.65 -6.23
C ALA A 38 26.37 1.34 -6.11
N ALA A 39 25.73 0.20 -5.87
CA ALA A 39 26.41 -1.10 -5.77
C ALA A 39 27.04 -1.58 -7.09
N PHE A 40 26.58 -1.08 -8.24
CA PHE A 40 27.16 -1.39 -9.55
C PHE A 40 28.19 -0.36 -10.01
N LEU A 41 27.99 0.92 -9.68
CA LEU A 41 28.85 2.03 -10.12
C LEU A 41 30.04 2.27 -9.19
N VAL A 42 29.94 1.92 -7.90
CA VAL A 42 30.96 2.20 -6.89
C VAL A 42 31.68 0.90 -6.49
N PRO A 43 32.99 0.74 -6.79
CA PRO A 43 33.73 -0.49 -6.50
C PRO A 43 33.73 -0.91 -5.03
N SER A 44 33.69 0.05 -4.09
CA SER A 44 33.63 -0.26 -2.65
C SER A 44 32.29 -0.82 -2.19
N LEU A 45 31.23 -0.72 -2.99
CA LEU A 45 29.89 -1.18 -2.68
C LEU A 45 29.50 -2.48 -3.41
N GLN A 46 30.43 -3.14 -4.10
CA GLN A 46 30.08 -4.33 -4.89
C GLN A 46 29.55 -5.50 -4.04
N SER A 47 29.98 -5.62 -2.79
CA SER A 47 29.47 -6.65 -1.86
C SER A 47 27.98 -6.44 -1.50
N TRP A 48 27.44 -5.24 -1.72
CA TRP A 48 26.05 -4.92 -1.43
C TRP A 48 25.09 -5.34 -2.55
N ARG A 49 25.59 -5.73 -3.73
CA ARG A 49 24.75 -6.09 -4.88
C ARG A 49 23.66 -7.12 -4.57
N PRO A 50 23.92 -8.24 -3.86
CA PRO A 50 22.87 -9.19 -3.52
C PRO A 50 21.79 -8.56 -2.64
N LEU A 51 22.19 -7.71 -1.69
CA LEU A 51 21.28 -7.02 -0.79
C LEU A 51 20.43 -5.99 -1.54
N THR A 52 21.03 -5.17 -2.41
CA THR A 52 20.30 -4.16 -3.17
C THR A 52 19.33 -4.77 -4.17
N LEU A 53 19.71 -5.88 -4.80
CA LEU A 53 18.83 -6.63 -5.69
C LEU A 53 17.70 -7.33 -4.92
N ALA A 54 17.99 -7.91 -3.76
CA ALA A 54 16.96 -8.51 -2.91
C ALA A 54 15.94 -7.46 -2.46
N GLY A 55 16.40 -6.29 -2.01
CA GLY A 55 15.52 -5.19 -1.64
C GLY A 55 14.66 -4.67 -2.79
N LEU A 56 15.26 -4.49 -3.98
CA LEU A 56 14.54 -4.11 -5.19
C LEU A 56 13.47 -5.17 -5.55
N GLY A 57 13.84 -6.46 -5.52
CA GLY A 57 12.94 -7.57 -5.80
C GLY A 57 11.77 -7.67 -4.81
N VAL A 58 12.05 -7.51 -3.51
CA VAL A 58 11.02 -7.47 -2.46
C VAL A 58 10.09 -6.26 -2.67
N GLY A 59 10.62 -5.10 -3.03
CA GLY A 59 9.83 -3.91 -3.34
C GLY A 59 8.88 -4.11 -4.53
N VAL A 60 9.38 -4.72 -5.62
CA VAL A 60 8.56 -5.06 -6.79
C VAL A 60 7.48 -6.08 -6.43
N LEU A 61 7.83 -7.13 -5.68
CA LEU A 61 6.89 -8.16 -5.26
C LEU A 61 5.79 -7.59 -4.36
N GLY A 62 6.15 -6.84 -3.32
CA GLY A 62 5.20 -6.22 -2.39
C GLY A 62 4.26 -5.24 -3.09
N THR A 63 4.79 -4.41 -3.99
CA THR A 63 3.97 -3.47 -4.79
C THR A 63 3.02 -4.22 -5.72
N SER A 64 3.47 -5.31 -6.35
CA SER A 64 2.64 -6.12 -7.24
C SER A 64 1.46 -6.76 -6.50
N ILE A 65 1.72 -7.31 -5.31
CA ILE A 65 0.68 -7.86 -4.43
C ILE A 65 -0.32 -6.77 -4.04
N PHE A 66 0.17 -5.61 -3.61
CA PHE A 66 -0.69 -4.47 -3.24
C PHE A 66 -1.59 -4.02 -4.41
N LEU A 67 -1.04 -3.91 -5.62
CA LEU A 67 -1.82 -3.54 -6.80
C LEU A 67 -2.88 -4.59 -7.14
N TRP A 68 -2.57 -5.87 -6.96
CA TRP A 68 -3.54 -6.93 -7.16
C TRP A 68 -4.67 -6.85 -6.12
N GLN A 69 -4.34 -6.59 -4.85
CA GLN A 69 -5.32 -6.36 -3.79
C GLN A 69 -6.20 -5.14 -4.08
N LEU A 70 -5.60 -4.02 -4.50
CA LEU A 70 -6.32 -2.80 -4.87
C LEU A 70 -7.26 -3.05 -6.05
N ALA A 71 -6.81 -3.79 -7.06
CA ALA A 71 -7.64 -4.17 -8.19
C ALA A 71 -8.78 -5.10 -7.77
N ALA A 72 -8.52 -6.05 -6.86
CA ALA A 72 -9.54 -6.93 -6.30
C ALA A 72 -10.59 -6.15 -5.50
N ALA A 73 -10.19 -5.20 -4.65
CA ALA A 73 -11.11 -4.34 -3.91
C ALA A 73 -12.02 -3.52 -4.84
N ARG A 74 -11.44 -2.93 -5.91
CA ARG A 74 -12.21 -2.20 -6.93
C ARG A 74 -13.17 -3.09 -7.71
N ARG A 75 -12.81 -4.35 -7.97
CA ARG A 75 -13.71 -5.34 -8.58
C ARG A 75 -14.80 -5.80 -7.61
N GLY A 76 -14.49 -5.99 -6.33
CA GLY A 76 -15.46 -6.35 -5.28
C GLY A 76 -16.54 -5.29 -5.11
N ALA A 77 -16.19 -4.00 -5.20
CA ALA A 77 -17.17 -2.92 -5.24
C ALA A 77 -18.15 -3.02 -6.43
N ARG A 78 -17.72 -3.58 -7.57
CA ARG A 78 -18.58 -3.85 -8.74
C ARG A 78 -19.34 -5.17 -8.61
N GLY A 79 -18.73 -6.19 -8.00
CA GLY A 79 -19.35 -7.51 -7.79
C GLY A 79 -20.49 -7.50 -6.78
N ALA A 80 -20.45 -6.63 -5.76
CA ALA A 80 -21.54 -6.46 -4.80
C ALA A 80 -22.81 -5.87 -5.43
N GLN A 81 -22.70 -5.15 -6.55
CA GLN A 81 -23.86 -4.58 -7.25
C GLN A 81 -24.52 -5.60 -8.21
N ALA A 82 -23.73 -6.46 -8.85
CA ALA A 82 -24.18 -7.47 -9.83
C ALA A 82 -25.16 -8.55 -9.29
N GLY A 83 -25.41 -8.58 -7.97
CA GLY A 83 -26.41 -9.46 -7.34
C GLY A 83 -27.68 -8.75 -6.88
N LEU A 84 -27.64 -7.42 -6.72
CA LEU A 84 -28.76 -6.62 -6.18
C LEU A 84 -29.84 -6.36 -7.22
N GLU A 85 -29.46 -6.31 -8.50
CA GLU A 85 -30.38 -6.11 -9.62
C GLU A 85 -31.42 -7.24 -9.76
N ASN A 86 -31.06 -8.47 -9.33
CA ASN A 86 -31.97 -9.62 -9.32
C ASN A 86 -33.00 -9.57 -8.18
N TYR A 87 -32.70 -8.89 -7.07
CA TYR A 87 -33.65 -8.70 -5.97
C TYR A 87 -34.66 -7.58 -6.23
N LEU A 88 -34.25 -6.53 -6.95
CA LEU A 88 -35.11 -5.39 -7.30
C LEU A 88 -35.98 -5.65 -8.55
N ARG A 89 -35.68 -6.67 -9.36
CA ARG A 89 -36.45 -7.08 -10.55
C ARG A 89 -37.43 -8.21 -10.21
N ARG A 90 -38.12 -8.10 -9.09
CA ARG A 90 -39.16 -9.05 -8.69
C ARG A 90 -40.40 -8.29 -8.23
N GLU A 91 -40.93 -7.49 -9.14
CA GLU A 91 -42.25 -6.85 -9.11
C GLU A 91 -42.84 -6.95 -10.52
#